data_AF-A0A7X9IPI0-F1
#
_entry.id   AF-A0A7X9IPI0-F1
#
_cell.length_a   1.000
_cell.length_b   1.000
_cell.length_c   1.000
_cell.angle_alpha   90.00
_cell.angle_beta   90.00
_cell.angle_gamma   90.00
#
_symmetry.space_group_name_H-M   'P 1'
#
loop_
_entity.id
_entity.type
_entity.pdbx_description
1 polymer ?
#
loop_
_entity_poly.entity_id
_entity_poly.type
_entity_poly.pdbx_seq_one_letter_code
_entity_poly.pdbx_strand_id
1 'polypeptide(L)'
;MYRVSSSMHTLNIQKDMMRLEGKIYESNNSISSGISFSRPSENPISFLSSLRLRSSLSQISLYKDNANFAKENLDFIDSNIQHMTNALQRLRELIIQAVNGTLEEKDRENVRREVLQLTSQIAATANEQYNGRYLFSGFETLRPPFVITEIEGEIQAINYVGDSGEMTADIGNSNKVAFSLPASKLFYSENQTIIPEKNLANFIATEDSTIKINNTQINIYKGDTIDVIIERINKANTGVKANFDINTSEFYFETTYPHQPFFEDIKGNLLEKMGILDPIGKPPANLSRNVRKFGGSLFDQLINFSKALKSNDIESLSTRTLALIDNSINNLIKYQAEIGSRSEKALLASNQYENLSLILQDQLSNNLETDVTKTITDLKAYELMHQAALQIGSKIYDLTLLNFIR
;
A
#
# COMPACT_ATOMS: atom_id res chain seq x y z
N MET A 1 -70.86 29.65 -31.86
CA MET A 1 -69.52 30.27 -31.79
C MET A 1 -68.97 30.09 -30.38
N TYR A 2 -67.96 29.26 -30.19
CA TYR A 2 -67.20 29.24 -28.94
C TYR A 2 -66.45 30.57 -28.83
N ARG A 3 -66.75 31.38 -27.80
CA ARG A 3 -65.94 32.58 -27.54
C ARG A 3 -64.59 32.13 -27.04
N VAL A 4 -63.54 32.37 -27.83
CA VAL A 4 -62.14 32.08 -27.50
C VAL A 4 -61.77 32.64 -26.11
N SER A 5 -62.38 33.74 -25.67
CA SER A 5 -62.15 34.33 -24.35
C SER A 5 -62.69 33.50 -23.17
N SER A 6 -63.84 32.84 -23.33
CA SER A 6 -64.44 31.99 -22.28
C SER A 6 -63.64 30.70 -22.13
N SER A 7 -63.29 30.06 -23.25
CA SER A 7 -62.41 28.88 -23.23
C SER A 7 -61.02 29.22 -22.71
N MET A 8 -60.47 30.40 -23.03
CA MET A 8 -59.17 30.83 -22.54
C MET A 8 -59.17 31.10 -21.03
N HIS A 9 -60.27 31.66 -20.49
CA HIS A 9 -60.40 31.87 -19.05
C HIS A 9 -60.50 30.55 -18.28
N THR A 10 -61.28 29.59 -18.78
CA THR A 10 -61.37 28.24 -18.21
C THR A 10 -60.03 27.50 -18.26
N LEU A 11 -59.32 27.58 -19.38
CA LEU A 11 -57.99 26.99 -19.54
C LEU A 11 -56.95 27.62 -18.60
N ASN A 12 -57.03 28.94 -18.37
CA ASN A 12 -56.16 29.63 -17.43
C ASN A 12 -56.40 29.15 -15.99
N ILE A 13 -57.67 29.00 -15.57
CA ILE A 13 -58.01 28.48 -14.23
C ILE A 13 -57.54 27.04 -14.08
N GLN A 14 -57.76 26.19 -15.09
CA GLN A 14 -57.29 24.81 -15.06
C GLN A 14 -55.76 24.73 -14.96
N LYS A 15 -55.04 25.59 -15.69
CA LYS A 15 -53.58 25.70 -15.59
C LYS A 15 -53.12 26.20 -14.22
N ASP A 16 -53.83 27.16 -13.63
CA ASP A 16 -53.54 27.65 -12.28
C ASP A 16 -53.80 26.59 -11.21
N MET A 17 -54.87 25.81 -11.33
CA MET A 17 -55.14 24.66 -10.46
C MET A 17 -54.04 23.60 -10.56
N MET A 18 -53.68 23.18 -11.78
CA MET A 18 -52.59 22.23 -11.99
C MET A 18 -51.26 22.73 -11.40
N ARG A 19 -51.01 24.05 -11.47
CA ARG A 19 -49.84 24.67 -10.85
C ARG A 19 -49.90 24.63 -9.32
N LEU A 20 -51.06 24.89 -8.72
CA LEU A 20 -51.23 24.83 -7.26
C LEU A 20 -51.14 23.40 -6.74
N GLU A 21 -51.70 22.43 -7.46
CA GLU A 21 -51.60 21.00 -7.14
C GLU A 21 -50.14 20.53 -7.17
N GLY A 22 -49.36 20.97 -8.17
CA GLY A 22 -47.92 20.75 -8.23
C GLY A 22 -47.18 21.33 -7.01
N LYS A 23 -47.49 22.58 -6.61
CA LYS A 23 -46.89 23.20 -5.42
C LYS A 23 -47.25 22.50 -4.11
N ILE A 24 -48.48 22.01 -3.97
CA ILE A 24 -48.90 21.21 -2.81
C ILE A 24 -48.09 19.92 -2.74
N TYR A 25 -47.91 19.24 -3.88
CA TYR A 25 -47.10 18.02 -3.96
C TYR A 25 -45.63 18.30 -3.61
N GLU A 26 -45.04 19.37 -4.14
CA GLU A 26 -43.68 19.81 -3.81
C GLU A 26 -43.51 20.12 -2.32
N SER A 27 -44.39 20.93 -1.72
CA SER A 27 -44.33 21.25 -0.28
C SER A 27 -44.51 20.02 0.60
N ASN A 28 -45.41 19.10 0.24
CA ASN A 28 -45.54 17.82 0.95
C ASN A 28 -44.27 16.98 0.88
N ASN A 29 -43.62 16.92 -0.30
CA ASN A 29 -42.35 16.21 -0.44
C ASN A 29 -41.23 16.87 0.38
N SER A 30 -41.12 18.19 0.38
CA SER A 30 -40.13 18.91 1.19
C SER A 30 -40.33 18.71 2.69
N ILE A 31 -41.58 18.68 3.16
CA ILE A 31 -41.91 18.35 4.57
C ILE A 31 -41.53 16.90 4.89
N SER A 32 -41.88 15.95 4.00
CA SER A 32 -41.59 14.52 4.23
C SER A 32 -40.11 14.19 4.15
N SER A 33 -39.34 14.89 3.30
CA SER A 33 -37.92 14.62 3.06
C SER A 33 -36.99 15.50 3.89
N GLY A 34 -37.50 16.58 4.48
CA GLY A 34 -36.72 17.57 5.23
C GLY A 34 -35.83 18.47 4.36
N ILE A 35 -35.84 18.29 3.03
CA ILE A 35 -35.00 19.05 2.10
C ILE A 35 -35.81 20.08 1.31
N SER A 36 -35.25 21.27 1.16
CA SER A 36 -35.86 22.43 0.49
C SER A 36 -35.84 22.33 -1.02
N PHE A 37 -34.90 21.60 -1.60
CA PHE A 37 -34.83 21.32 -3.04
C PHE A 37 -34.29 19.93 -3.32
N SER A 38 -34.80 19.32 -4.38
CA SER A 38 -34.39 18.01 -4.92
C SER A 38 -33.95 18.11 -6.38
N ARG A 39 -34.37 19.16 -7.10
CA ARG A 39 -34.11 19.34 -8.53
C ARG A 39 -33.29 20.60 -8.82
N PRO A 40 -32.48 20.61 -9.89
CA PRO A 40 -31.77 21.81 -10.33
C PRO A 40 -32.70 22.99 -10.63
N SER A 41 -33.94 22.72 -11.08
CA SER A 41 -34.92 23.74 -11.43
C SER A 41 -35.49 24.49 -10.22
N GLU A 42 -35.43 23.90 -9.02
CA GLU A 42 -36.01 24.47 -7.79
C GLU A 42 -35.06 25.52 -7.19
N ASN A 43 -33.77 25.19 -7.11
CA ASN A 43 -32.73 26.13 -6.71
C ASN A 43 -31.38 25.78 -7.37
N PRO A 44 -31.07 26.35 -8.55
CA PRO A 44 -29.85 26.01 -9.29
C PRO A 44 -28.57 26.24 -8.49
N ILE A 45 -28.51 27.33 -7.70
CA ILE A 45 -27.30 27.75 -6.99
C ILE A 45 -27.03 26.82 -5.80
N SER A 46 -28.03 26.62 -4.94
CA SER A 46 -27.90 25.72 -3.78
C SER A 46 -27.71 24.26 -4.21
N PHE A 47 -28.36 23.86 -5.32
CA PHE A 47 -28.16 22.54 -5.91
C PHE A 47 -26.71 22.32 -6.36
N LEU A 48 -26.12 23.26 -7.12
CA LEU A 48 -24.70 23.18 -7.52
C LEU A 48 -23.76 23.12 -6.30
N SER A 49 -24.02 23.93 -5.27
CA SER A 49 -23.25 23.88 -4.02
C SER A 49 -23.39 22.52 -3.33
N SER A 50 -24.59 21.93 -3.30
CA SER A 50 -24.82 20.60 -2.72
C SER A 50 -24.08 19.50 -3.48
N LEU A 51 -24.01 19.59 -4.81
CA LEU A 51 -23.25 18.65 -5.64
C LEU A 51 -21.75 18.75 -5.34
N ARG A 52 -21.22 19.98 -5.23
CA ARG A 52 -19.82 20.19 -4.87
C ARG A 52 -19.50 19.63 -3.48
N LEU A 53 -20.35 19.90 -2.48
CA LEU A 53 -20.19 19.37 -1.12
C LEU A 53 -20.24 17.84 -1.10
N ARG A 54 -21.19 17.22 -1.81
CA ARG A 54 -21.26 15.75 -1.95
C ARG A 54 -20.02 15.17 -2.61
N SER A 55 -19.51 15.81 -3.67
CA SER A 55 -18.26 15.41 -4.33
C SER A 55 -17.07 15.49 -3.37
N SER A 56 -16.96 16.58 -2.61
CA SER A 56 -15.91 16.74 -1.59
C SER A 56 -16.03 15.69 -0.48
N LEU A 57 -17.24 15.43 0.03
CA LEU A 57 -17.50 14.40 1.03
C LEU A 57 -17.08 13.02 0.56
N SER A 58 -17.43 12.66 -0.67
CA SER A 58 -17.02 11.38 -1.26
C SER A 58 -15.50 11.27 -1.34
N GLN A 59 -14.81 12.33 -1.77
CA GLN A 59 -13.35 12.36 -1.83
C GLN A 59 -12.70 12.24 -0.45
N ILE A 60 -13.23 12.95 0.55
CA ILE A 60 -12.72 12.91 1.93
C ILE A 60 -12.96 11.56 2.58
N SER A 61 -14.12 10.93 2.33
CA SER A 61 -14.39 9.57 2.80
C SER A 61 -13.36 8.59 2.24
N LEU A 62 -13.05 8.67 0.94
CA LEU A 62 -12.01 7.83 0.33
C LEU A 62 -10.64 8.03 0.99
N TYR A 63 -10.24 9.27 1.27
CA TYR A 63 -8.97 9.53 1.95
C TYR A 63 -8.96 9.05 3.41
N LYS A 64 -10.08 9.17 4.12
CA LYS A 64 -10.24 8.61 5.47
C LYS A 64 -10.09 7.09 5.45
N ASP A 65 -10.77 6.42 4.53
CA ASP A 65 -10.75 4.96 4.41
C ASP A 65 -9.35 4.46 4.01
N ASN A 66 -8.68 5.15 3.07
CA ASN A 66 -7.29 4.86 2.71
C ASN A 66 -6.33 5.07 3.88
N ALA A 67 -6.52 6.11 4.69
CA ALA A 67 -5.70 6.39 5.86
C ALA A 67 -5.90 5.33 6.97
N ASN A 68 -7.14 4.93 7.23
CA ASN A 68 -7.45 3.83 8.15
C ASN A 68 -6.84 2.52 7.66
N PHE A 69 -7.00 2.20 6.38
CA PHE A 69 -6.41 1.02 5.78
C PHE A 69 -4.88 1.02 5.93
N ALA A 70 -4.23 2.14 5.62
CA ALA A 70 -2.78 2.25 5.79
C ALA A 70 -2.36 2.05 7.26
N LYS A 71 -3.08 2.69 8.20
CA LYS A 71 -2.82 2.56 9.63
C LYS A 71 -2.94 1.11 10.11
N GLU A 72 -4.01 0.41 9.75
CA GLU A 72 -4.25 -0.98 10.16
C GLU A 72 -3.15 -1.92 9.64
N ASN A 73 -2.71 -1.76 8.39
CA ASN A 73 -1.61 -2.54 7.84
C ASN A 73 -0.28 -2.23 8.54
N LEU A 74 -0.01 -0.95 8.84
CA LEU A 74 1.20 -0.53 9.54
C LEU A 74 1.24 -1.04 10.98
N ASP A 75 0.11 -1.03 11.69
CA ASP A 75 0.00 -1.56 13.06
C ASP A 75 0.23 -3.08 13.08
N PHE A 76 -0.27 -3.79 12.06
CA PHE A 76 0.00 -5.22 11.90
C PHE A 76 1.50 -5.49 11.63
N ILE A 77 2.14 -4.70 10.75
CA ILE A 77 3.58 -4.78 10.50
C ILE A 77 4.36 -4.51 11.78
N ASP A 78 3.99 -3.49 12.56
CA ASP A 78 4.64 -3.16 13.83
C ASP A 78 4.56 -4.33 14.82
N SER A 79 3.38 -4.92 15.01
CA SER A 79 3.20 -6.11 15.86
C SER A 79 4.10 -7.26 15.42
N ASN A 80 4.21 -7.52 14.12
CA ASN A 80 5.04 -8.60 13.59
C ASN A 80 6.53 -8.31 13.78
N ILE A 81 6.98 -7.06 13.61
CA ILE A 81 8.37 -6.65 13.91
C ILE A 81 8.65 -6.80 15.42
N GLN A 82 7.71 -6.48 16.30
CA GLN A 82 7.86 -6.70 17.74
C GLN A 82 8.03 -8.19 18.07
N HIS A 83 7.20 -9.06 17.49
CA HIS A 83 7.32 -10.51 17.67
C HIS A 83 8.68 -11.05 17.19
N MET A 84 9.15 -10.60 16.02
CA MET A 84 10.48 -10.95 15.51
C MET A 84 11.61 -10.43 16.40
N THR A 85 11.48 -9.22 16.93
CA THR A 85 12.48 -8.60 17.81
C THR A 85 12.63 -9.39 19.10
N ASN A 86 11.51 -9.82 19.71
CA ASN A 86 11.54 -10.67 20.91
C ASN A 86 12.19 -12.04 20.63
N ALA A 87 11.88 -12.65 19.47
CA ALA A 87 12.52 -13.89 19.05
C ALA A 87 14.04 -13.72 18.84
N LEU A 88 14.47 -12.59 18.27
CA LEU A 88 15.89 -12.25 18.12
C LEU A 88 16.60 -11.99 19.44
N GLN A 89 15.93 -11.36 20.40
CA GLN A 89 16.47 -11.20 21.76
C GLN A 89 16.69 -12.57 22.42
N ARG A 90 15.76 -13.51 22.26
CA ARG A 90 15.95 -14.89 22.73
C ARG A 90 17.10 -15.60 22.02
N LEU A 91 17.21 -15.46 20.69
CA LEU A 91 18.35 -15.98 19.92
C LEU A 91 19.68 -15.43 20.43
N ARG A 92 19.72 -14.14 20.75
CA ARG A 92 20.90 -13.47 21.31
C ARG A 92 21.33 -14.11 22.63
N GLU A 93 20.40 -14.39 23.54
CA GLU A 93 20.69 -15.09 24.80
C GLU A 93 21.30 -16.48 24.55
N LEU A 94 20.73 -17.25 23.64
CA LEU A 94 21.22 -18.59 23.27
C LEU A 94 22.62 -18.55 22.68
N ILE A 95 22.92 -17.53 21.88
CA ILE A 95 24.25 -17.35 21.29
C ILE A 95 25.27 -16.99 22.37
N ILE A 96 24.93 -16.10 23.30
CA ILE A 96 25.81 -15.79 24.44
C ILE A 96 26.06 -17.05 25.28
N GLN A 97 25.01 -17.85 25.53
CA GLN A 97 25.14 -19.12 26.24
C GLN A 97 26.08 -20.09 25.51
N ALA A 98 25.98 -20.19 24.18
CA ALA A 98 26.83 -21.05 23.38
C ALA A 98 28.29 -20.58 23.30
N VAL A 99 28.52 -19.27 23.24
CA VAL A 99 29.87 -18.68 23.15
C VAL A 99 30.67 -18.84 24.44
N ASN A 100 30.02 -18.92 25.60
CA ASN A 100 30.70 -19.10 26.89
C ASN A 100 31.40 -20.47 27.08
N GLY A 101 31.37 -21.34 26.06
CA GLY A 101 32.45 -22.31 25.80
C GLY A 101 32.46 -23.61 26.63
N THR A 102 31.46 -23.85 27.47
CA THR A 102 31.40 -25.05 28.35
C THR A 102 30.25 -26.00 28.03
N LEU A 103 29.62 -25.88 26.85
CA LEU A 103 28.48 -26.72 26.48
C LEU A 103 28.92 -28.13 26.07
N GLU A 104 28.31 -29.15 26.68
CA GLU A 104 28.39 -30.54 26.22
C GLU A 104 27.73 -30.69 24.84
N GLU A 105 28.07 -31.76 24.11
CA GLU A 105 27.52 -32.03 22.78
C GLU A 105 25.98 -32.06 22.78
N LYS A 106 25.39 -32.67 23.81
CA LYS A 106 23.94 -32.73 24.00
C LYS A 106 23.34 -31.34 24.20
N ASP A 107 24.00 -30.46 24.96
CA ASP A 107 23.51 -29.12 25.22
C ASP A 107 23.64 -28.23 23.99
N ARG A 108 24.73 -28.37 23.21
CA ARG A 108 24.86 -27.68 21.91
C ARG A 108 23.77 -28.08 20.94
N GLU A 109 23.43 -29.37 20.87
CA GLU A 109 22.34 -29.85 20.02
C GLU A 109 20.98 -29.30 20.46
N ASN A 110 20.72 -29.19 21.77
CA ASN A 110 19.50 -28.57 22.28
C ASN A 110 19.42 -27.08 21.90
N VAL A 111 20.50 -26.32 22.11
CA VAL A 111 20.59 -24.90 21.71
C VAL A 111 20.39 -24.76 20.20
N ARG A 112 21.02 -25.62 19.40
CA ARG A 112 20.89 -25.60 17.95
C ARG A 112 19.44 -25.79 17.51
N ARG A 113 18.71 -26.73 18.12
CA ARG A 113 17.28 -26.95 17.82
C ARG A 113 16.43 -25.74 18.19
N GLU A 114 16.68 -25.13 19.34
CA GLU A 114 15.96 -23.92 19.76
C GLU A 114 16.24 -22.75 18.80
N VAL A 115 17.50 -22.57 18.37
CA VAL A 115 17.88 -21.58 17.35
C VAL A 115 17.14 -21.81 16.05
N LEU A 116 17.09 -23.04 15.54
CA LEU A 116 16.37 -23.36 14.30
C LEU A 116 14.86 -23.13 14.45
N GLN A 117 14.28 -23.47 15.60
CA GLN A 117 12.87 -23.22 15.89
C GLN A 117 12.55 -21.72 15.89
N LEU A 118 13.36 -20.90 16.57
CA LEU A 118 13.20 -19.45 16.59
C LEU A 118 13.42 -18.84 15.20
N THR A 119 14.39 -19.36 14.43
CA THR A 119 14.63 -18.95 13.04
C THR A 119 13.40 -19.23 12.17
N SER A 120 12.82 -20.42 12.30
CA SER A 120 11.58 -20.79 11.61
C SER A 120 10.40 -19.93 12.06
N GLN A 121 10.31 -19.58 13.35
CA GLN A 121 9.27 -18.71 13.88
C GLN A 121 9.37 -17.30 13.28
N ILE A 122 10.57 -16.72 13.20
CA ILE A 122 10.79 -15.40 12.57
C ILE A 122 10.36 -15.44 11.10
N ALA A 123 10.73 -16.48 10.37
CA ALA A 123 10.31 -16.65 8.97
C ALA A 123 8.79 -16.84 8.85
N ALA A 124 8.15 -17.56 9.77
CA ALA A 124 6.71 -17.75 9.81
C ALA A 124 5.98 -16.42 10.08
N THR A 125 6.44 -15.62 11.07
CA THR A 125 5.87 -14.29 11.35
C THR A 125 6.06 -13.34 10.17
N ALA A 126 7.16 -13.46 9.41
CA ALA A 126 7.36 -12.68 8.18
C ALA A 126 6.45 -13.13 7.03
N ASN A 127 6.01 -14.40 7.07
CA ASN A 127 5.06 -14.99 6.14
C ASN A 127 3.60 -14.87 6.63
N GLU A 128 3.31 -14.12 7.69
CA GLU A 128 1.92 -13.90 8.08
C GLU A 128 1.18 -13.02 7.07
N GLN A 129 -0.12 -13.27 6.93
CA GLN A 129 -0.99 -12.56 6.01
C GLN A 129 -1.94 -11.66 6.78
N TYR A 130 -2.19 -10.48 6.23
CA TYR A 130 -3.27 -9.60 6.65
C TYR A 130 -4.25 -9.45 5.49
N ASN A 131 -5.54 -9.73 5.73
CA ASN A 131 -6.58 -9.71 4.70
C ASN A 131 -6.22 -10.51 3.42
N GLY A 132 -5.58 -11.67 3.59
CA GLY A 132 -5.19 -12.56 2.49
C GLY A 132 -3.99 -12.09 1.65
N ARG A 133 -3.25 -11.08 2.13
CA ARG A 133 -2.06 -10.53 1.46
C ARG A 133 -0.84 -10.57 2.37
N TYR A 134 0.31 -10.92 1.81
CA TYR A 134 1.60 -10.83 2.47
C TYR A 134 2.10 -9.38 2.44
N LEU A 135 2.49 -8.84 3.60
CA LEU A 135 2.91 -7.44 3.71
C LEU A 135 4.43 -7.22 3.55
N PHE A 136 5.22 -8.29 3.72
CA PHE A 136 6.68 -8.26 3.61
C PHE A 136 7.22 -8.66 2.23
N SER A 137 6.36 -9.04 1.28
CA SER A 137 6.75 -9.52 -0.07
C SER A 137 6.85 -8.43 -1.14
N GLY A 138 6.61 -7.16 -0.78
CA GLY A 138 6.61 -6.05 -1.73
C GLY A 138 5.33 -5.99 -2.56
N PHE A 139 5.42 -5.77 -3.87
CA PHE A 139 4.26 -5.81 -4.77
C PHE A 139 3.74 -7.22 -5.05
N GLU A 140 4.55 -8.27 -4.85
CA GLU A 140 4.15 -9.68 -4.93
C GLU A 140 3.32 -10.15 -3.72
N THR A 141 2.18 -9.52 -3.44
CA THR A 141 1.39 -9.75 -2.21
C THR A 141 0.71 -11.11 -2.10
N LEU A 142 0.71 -11.92 -3.16
CA LEU A 142 0.01 -13.22 -3.23
C LEU A 142 0.97 -14.41 -3.03
N ARG A 143 2.26 -14.14 -2.89
CA ARG A 143 3.29 -15.17 -2.71
C ARG A 143 3.97 -14.96 -1.35
N PRO A 144 4.26 -16.05 -0.61
CA PRO A 144 5.01 -15.91 0.65
C PRO A 144 6.38 -15.26 0.39
N PRO A 145 6.77 -14.27 1.21
CA PRO A 145 8.05 -13.58 1.05
C PRO A 145 9.25 -14.50 1.27
N PHE A 146 9.13 -15.49 2.16
CA PHE A 146 10.21 -16.44 2.46
C PHE A 146 9.86 -17.87 2.09
N VAL A 147 10.79 -18.54 1.41
CA VAL A 147 10.73 -19.97 1.11
C VAL A 147 11.81 -20.70 1.91
N ILE A 148 11.38 -21.64 2.74
CA ILE A 148 12.25 -22.49 3.55
C ILE A 148 12.62 -23.71 2.70
N THR A 149 13.93 -23.99 2.60
CA THR A 149 14.45 -25.20 1.94
C THR A 149 14.96 -26.15 3.01
N GLU A 150 14.32 -27.31 3.13
CA GLU A 150 14.68 -28.36 4.09
C GLU A 150 15.21 -29.59 3.35
N ILE A 151 16.31 -30.16 3.85
CA ILE A 151 16.88 -31.42 3.35
C ILE A 151 17.03 -32.34 4.55
N GLU A 152 16.46 -33.55 4.47
CA GLU A 152 16.49 -34.55 5.56
C GLU A 152 15.93 -34.03 6.90
N GLY A 153 14.97 -33.09 6.86
CA GLY A 153 14.37 -32.47 8.04
C GLY A 153 15.23 -31.38 8.70
N GLU A 154 16.34 -30.98 8.08
CA GLU A 154 17.15 -29.82 8.51
C GLU A 154 16.95 -28.63 7.57
N ILE A 155 16.75 -27.44 8.14
CA ILE A 155 16.67 -26.18 7.41
C ILE A 155 18.06 -25.86 6.82
N GLN A 156 18.15 -25.81 5.50
CA GLN A 156 19.39 -25.53 4.78
C GLN A 156 19.51 -24.08 4.31
N ALA A 157 18.37 -23.47 3.94
CA ALA A 157 18.31 -22.09 3.47
C ALA A 157 16.91 -21.50 3.68
N ILE A 158 16.83 -20.20 3.94
CA ILE A 158 15.59 -19.42 3.94
C ILE A 158 15.80 -18.26 2.98
N ASN A 159 15.20 -18.35 1.80
CA ASN A 159 15.42 -17.38 0.73
C ASN A 159 14.26 -16.41 0.64
N TYR A 160 14.57 -15.12 0.51
CA TYR A 160 13.59 -14.11 0.14
C TYR A 160 13.22 -14.26 -1.34
N VAL A 161 11.93 -14.22 -1.66
CA VAL A 161 11.40 -14.37 -3.02
C VAL A 161 10.37 -13.28 -3.37
N GLY A 162 10.22 -12.26 -2.52
CA GLY A 162 9.45 -11.06 -2.83
C GLY A 162 10.27 -10.02 -3.60
N ASP A 163 9.65 -8.87 -3.86
CA ASP A 163 10.29 -7.72 -4.51
C ASP A 163 10.58 -6.58 -3.51
N SER A 164 11.33 -5.56 -3.95
CA SER A 164 11.70 -4.39 -3.13
C SER A 164 10.69 -3.24 -3.14
N GLY A 165 9.50 -3.45 -3.71
CA GLY A 165 8.49 -2.43 -3.93
C GLY A 165 7.70 -2.07 -2.68
N GLU A 166 7.43 -0.77 -2.49
CA GLU A 166 6.57 -0.30 -1.40
C GLU A 166 5.20 0.11 -1.94
N MET A 167 4.15 -0.50 -1.40
CA MET A 167 2.76 -0.15 -1.66
C MET A 167 2.40 1.12 -0.91
N THR A 168 1.70 2.04 -1.60
CA THR A 168 1.31 3.34 -1.04
C THR A 168 -0.19 3.54 -1.11
N ALA A 169 -0.76 4.14 -0.07
CA ALA A 169 -2.13 4.62 -0.05
C ALA A 169 -2.15 6.14 -0.21
N ASP A 170 -3.09 6.64 -0.99
CA ASP A 170 -3.32 8.08 -1.15
C ASP A 170 -4.17 8.56 0.04
N ILE A 171 -3.56 9.35 0.91
CA ILE A 171 -4.17 9.88 2.14
C ILE A 171 -4.44 11.39 2.03
N GLY A 172 -4.68 11.88 0.83
CA GLY A 172 -4.89 13.29 0.57
C GLY A 172 -4.40 13.74 -0.79
N ASN A 173 -4.64 15.00 -1.12
CA ASN A 173 -4.19 15.57 -2.39
C ASN A 173 -2.66 15.63 -2.43
N SER A 174 -2.04 14.83 -3.30
CA SER A 174 -0.59 14.65 -3.43
C SER A 174 0.13 14.07 -2.20
N ASN A 175 -0.60 13.59 -1.19
CA ASN A 175 -0.03 12.99 0.01
C ASN A 175 -0.19 11.48 -0.01
N LYS A 176 0.92 10.75 0.02
CA LYS A 176 0.95 9.29 0.07
C LYS A 176 1.60 8.81 1.36
N VAL A 177 1.18 7.63 1.81
CA VAL A 177 1.82 6.88 2.88
C VAL A 177 2.08 5.46 2.39
N ALA A 178 3.32 5.02 2.51
CA ALA A 178 3.68 3.64 2.27
C ALA A 178 3.20 2.78 3.43
N PHE A 179 2.40 1.75 3.14
CA PHE A 179 1.78 0.86 4.14
C PHE A 179 2.34 -0.57 4.11
N SER A 180 3.31 -0.85 3.25
CA SER A 180 4.04 -2.12 3.22
C SER A 180 5.52 -1.91 3.54
N LEU A 181 6.20 -2.97 3.98
CA LEU A 181 7.64 -2.96 4.23
C LEU A 181 8.28 -4.23 3.67
N PRO A 182 9.00 -4.15 2.54
CA PRO A 182 9.71 -5.30 1.99
C PRO A 182 10.75 -5.88 2.95
N ALA A 183 10.70 -7.19 3.16
CA ALA A 183 11.70 -7.92 3.93
C ALA A 183 13.11 -7.88 3.29
N SER A 184 13.21 -7.52 2.02
CA SER A 184 14.46 -7.25 1.31
C SER A 184 15.36 -6.21 2.00
N LYS A 185 14.80 -5.34 2.84
CA LYS A 185 15.56 -4.35 3.62
C LYS A 185 15.61 -4.67 5.11
N LEU A 186 14.63 -5.43 5.60
CA LEU A 186 14.41 -5.67 7.03
C LEU A 186 15.45 -6.63 7.63
N PHE A 187 15.79 -7.70 6.89
CA PHE A 187 16.61 -8.79 7.41
C PHE A 187 18.08 -8.73 6.97
N TYR A 188 18.53 -7.63 6.37
CA TYR A 188 19.90 -7.48 5.89
C TYR A 188 20.61 -6.46 6.77
N SER A 189 21.61 -6.90 7.51
CA SER A 189 22.34 -6.07 8.49
C SER A 189 23.77 -5.75 8.07
N GLU A 190 24.28 -6.39 7.02
CA GLU A 190 25.59 -6.11 6.42
C GLU A 190 25.44 -5.87 4.92
N ASN A 191 26.41 -5.15 4.35
CA ASN A 191 26.53 -5.05 2.91
C ASN A 191 26.83 -6.44 2.33
N GLN A 192 26.23 -6.72 1.18
CA GLN A 192 26.47 -7.97 0.45
C GLN A 192 27.53 -7.75 -0.61
N THR A 193 28.47 -8.68 -0.68
CA THR A 193 29.44 -8.81 -1.76
C THR A 193 29.14 -10.05 -2.58
N ILE A 194 29.01 -9.88 -3.89
CA ILE A 194 28.63 -10.93 -4.83
C ILE A 194 29.76 -11.08 -5.84
N ILE A 195 30.39 -12.26 -5.84
CA ILE A 195 31.56 -12.55 -6.66
C ILE A 195 31.21 -13.71 -7.61
N PRO A 196 31.13 -13.48 -8.93
CA PRO A 196 31.04 -14.56 -9.90
C PRO A 196 32.33 -15.39 -9.90
N GLU A 197 32.21 -16.70 -10.17
CA GLU A 197 33.37 -17.59 -10.31
C GLU A 197 34.21 -17.28 -11.56
N LYS A 198 33.55 -16.74 -12.59
CA LYS A 198 34.18 -16.48 -13.88
C LYS A 198 35.14 -15.29 -13.80
N ASN A 199 36.35 -15.45 -14.33
CA ASN A 199 37.28 -14.33 -14.51
C ASN A 199 36.76 -13.41 -15.63
N LEU A 200 36.54 -12.13 -15.30
CA LEU A 200 35.99 -11.12 -16.19
C LEU A 200 37.02 -10.07 -16.65
N ALA A 201 38.32 -10.26 -16.38
CA ALA A 201 39.37 -9.28 -16.71
C ALA A 201 39.35 -8.85 -18.19
N ASN A 202 39.10 -9.80 -19.10
CA ASN A 202 39.04 -9.56 -20.55
C ASN A 202 37.60 -9.62 -21.10
N PHE A 203 36.60 -9.43 -20.23
CA PHE A 203 35.21 -9.52 -20.66
C PHE A 203 34.83 -8.32 -21.53
N ILE A 204 34.15 -8.61 -22.65
CA ILE A 204 33.62 -7.63 -23.59
C ILE A 204 32.17 -7.99 -23.90
N ALA A 205 31.28 -7.01 -23.84
CA ALA A 205 29.88 -7.18 -24.21
C ALA A 205 29.75 -7.57 -25.69
N THR A 206 29.13 -8.72 -25.98
CA THR A 206 29.01 -9.25 -27.35
C THR A 206 27.85 -8.63 -28.14
N GLU A 207 26.88 -8.04 -27.45
CA GLU A 207 25.65 -7.48 -28.00
C GLU A 207 25.12 -6.34 -27.12
N ASP A 208 24.21 -5.53 -27.66
CA ASP A 208 23.52 -4.50 -26.89
C ASP A 208 22.55 -5.14 -25.91
N SER A 209 22.71 -4.80 -24.64
CA SER A 209 21.95 -5.36 -23.53
C SER A 209 21.42 -4.28 -22.60
N THR A 210 20.31 -4.57 -21.94
CA THR A 210 19.74 -3.72 -20.89
C THR A 210 19.65 -4.59 -19.65
N ILE A 211 20.44 -4.23 -18.65
CA ILE A 211 20.41 -4.88 -17.34
C ILE A 211 19.61 -4.01 -16.37
N LYS A 212 19.01 -4.63 -15.37
CA LYS A 212 18.33 -3.93 -14.29
C LYS A 212 18.93 -4.39 -12.98
N ILE A 213 19.40 -3.42 -12.20
CA ILE A 213 19.89 -3.64 -10.85
C ILE A 213 18.95 -2.87 -9.91
N ASN A 214 18.29 -3.60 -9.01
CA ASN A 214 17.17 -3.09 -8.20
C ASN A 214 16.08 -2.48 -9.09
N ASN A 215 15.85 -1.17 -9.01
CA ASN A 215 14.83 -0.47 -9.80
C ASN A 215 15.41 0.33 -10.98
N THR A 216 16.72 0.26 -11.23
CA THR A 216 17.39 1.10 -12.22
C THR A 216 17.84 0.26 -13.43
N GLN A 217 17.43 0.68 -14.63
CA GLN A 217 17.88 0.09 -15.89
C GLN A 217 19.18 0.73 -16.35
N ILE A 218 20.10 -0.09 -16.85
CA ILE A 218 21.40 0.32 -17.37
C ILE A 218 21.56 -0.30 -18.74
N ASN A 219 21.83 0.54 -19.73
CA ASN A 219 22.11 0.10 -21.09
C ASN A 219 23.62 -0.14 -21.25
N ILE A 220 23.97 -1.33 -21.71
CA ILE A 220 25.32 -1.76 -22.03
C ILE A 220 25.39 -2.02 -23.52
N TYR A 221 26.40 -1.49 -24.19
CA TYR A 221 26.51 -1.57 -25.64
C TYR A 221 27.52 -2.64 -26.05
N LYS A 222 27.31 -3.20 -27.24
CA LYS A 222 28.26 -4.11 -27.86
C LYS A 222 29.65 -3.47 -27.92
N GLY A 223 30.65 -4.19 -27.42
CA GLY A 223 32.05 -3.74 -27.38
C GLY A 223 32.46 -3.07 -26.06
N ASP A 224 31.52 -2.79 -25.13
CA ASP A 224 31.87 -2.28 -23.81
C ASP A 224 32.76 -3.29 -23.05
N THR A 225 33.89 -2.83 -22.52
CA THR A 225 34.81 -3.61 -21.67
C THR A 225 34.31 -3.66 -20.23
N ILE A 226 34.90 -4.52 -19.39
CA ILE A 226 34.54 -4.63 -17.97
C ILE A 226 34.65 -3.29 -17.23
N ASP A 227 35.67 -2.47 -17.52
CA ASP A 227 35.85 -1.15 -16.92
C ASP A 227 34.71 -0.18 -17.27
N VAL A 228 34.28 -0.19 -18.54
CA VAL A 228 33.16 0.63 -19.01
C VAL A 228 31.85 0.16 -18.37
N ILE A 229 31.65 -1.16 -18.27
CA ILE A 229 30.49 -1.74 -17.60
C ILE A 229 30.46 -1.31 -16.13
N ILE A 230 31.59 -1.39 -15.42
CA ILE A 230 31.74 -0.93 -14.03
C ILE A 230 31.38 0.56 -13.91
N GLU A 231 31.92 1.40 -14.78
CA GLU A 231 31.65 2.84 -14.77
C GLU A 231 30.16 3.14 -14.99
N ARG A 232 29.51 2.47 -15.95
CA ARG A 232 28.07 2.62 -16.22
C ARG A 232 27.22 2.20 -15.02
N ILE A 233 27.55 1.08 -14.38
CA ILE A 233 26.84 0.60 -13.19
C ILE A 233 27.00 1.59 -12.03
N ASN A 234 28.22 2.03 -11.76
CA ASN A 234 28.52 2.94 -10.65
C ASN A 234 27.91 4.33 -10.86
N LYS A 235 27.83 4.82 -12.11
CA LYS A 235 27.15 6.09 -12.44
C LYS A 235 25.63 6.03 -12.27
N ALA A 236 25.02 4.86 -12.42
CA ALA A 236 23.57 4.69 -12.34
C ALA A 236 23.02 4.71 -10.90
N ASN A 237 23.88 4.73 -9.88
CA ASN A 237 23.53 4.80 -8.45
C ASN A 237 22.40 3.83 -8.06
N THR A 238 22.59 2.55 -8.37
CA THR A 238 21.56 1.51 -8.23
C THR A 238 21.40 0.98 -6.79
N GLY A 239 22.22 1.46 -5.86
CA GLY A 239 22.39 0.85 -4.53
C GLY A 239 23.43 -0.27 -4.50
N VAL A 240 24.05 -0.58 -5.64
CA VAL A 240 25.12 -1.57 -5.77
C VAL A 240 26.26 -0.94 -6.56
N LYS A 241 27.50 -1.13 -6.08
CA LYS A 241 28.71 -0.78 -6.80
C LYS A 241 29.33 -2.02 -7.42
N ALA A 242 29.86 -1.85 -8.63
CA ALA A 242 30.71 -2.85 -9.28
C ALA A 242 32.16 -2.44 -9.10
N ASN A 243 33.03 -3.41 -8.84
CA ASN A 243 34.47 -3.21 -8.71
C ASN A 243 35.23 -4.39 -9.35
N PHE A 244 36.49 -4.15 -9.67
CA PHE A 244 37.43 -5.19 -10.09
C PHE A 244 38.68 -5.06 -9.25
N ASP A 245 39.00 -6.09 -8.46
CA ASP A 245 40.25 -6.14 -7.72
C ASP A 245 41.36 -6.66 -8.63
N ILE A 246 42.34 -5.81 -8.90
CA ILE A 246 43.47 -6.10 -9.79
C ILE A 246 44.37 -7.20 -9.20
N ASN A 247 44.45 -7.31 -7.86
CA ASN A 247 45.35 -8.26 -7.20
C ASN A 247 44.81 -9.68 -7.27
N THR A 248 43.50 -9.84 -7.04
CA THR A 248 42.82 -11.14 -7.09
C THR A 248 42.26 -11.45 -8.48
N SER A 249 42.23 -10.46 -9.39
CA SER A 249 41.53 -10.53 -10.68
C SER A 249 40.04 -10.87 -10.54
N GLU A 250 39.44 -10.46 -9.43
CA GLU A 250 38.04 -10.72 -9.11
C GLU A 250 37.18 -9.50 -9.39
N PHE A 251 36.17 -9.68 -10.25
CA PHE A 251 35.06 -8.77 -10.34
C PHE A 251 34.10 -9.03 -9.17
N TYR A 252 33.57 -7.99 -8.55
CA TYR A 252 32.54 -8.15 -7.52
C TYR A 252 31.55 -6.99 -7.51
N PHE A 253 30.33 -7.29 -7.08
CA PHE A 253 29.37 -6.29 -6.66
C PHE A 253 29.41 -6.12 -5.15
N GLU A 254 29.23 -4.90 -4.67
CA GLU A 254 29.06 -4.58 -3.26
C GLU A 254 27.86 -3.66 -3.08
N THR A 255 26.93 -4.00 -2.21
CA THR A 255 25.79 -3.12 -1.89
C THR A 255 26.27 -1.88 -1.13
N THR A 256 25.73 -0.70 -1.44
CA THR A 256 26.12 0.54 -0.74
C THR A 256 25.44 0.72 0.62
N TYR A 257 24.37 -0.05 0.87
CA TYR A 257 23.69 -0.18 2.15
C TYR A 257 23.16 -1.61 2.30
N PRO A 258 22.89 -2.10 3.52
CA PRO A 258 22.37 -3.45 3.73
C PRO A 258 20.97 -3.64 3.12
N HIS A 259 20.87 -4.47 2.08
CA HIS A 259 19.61 -4.89 1.45
C HIS A 259 19.85 -6.13 0.58
N GLN A 260 18.78 -6.80 0.15
CA GLN A 260 18.80 -7.79 -0.93
C GLN A 260 18.93 -7.10 -2.28
N PRO A 261 20.05 -7.25 -3.00
CA PRO A 261 20.16 -6.74 -4.36
C PRO A 261 19.37 -7.62 -5.34
N PHE A 262 18.76 -6.99 -6.33
CA PHE A 262 18.04 -7.63 -7.41
C PHE A 262 18.81 -7.41 -8.71
N PHE A 263 19.04 -8.49 -9.47
CA PHE A 263 19.75 -8.46 -10.74
C PHE A 263 18.89 -9.11 -11.80
N GLU A 264 18.71 -8.45 -12.94
CA GLU A 264 17.86 -8.95 -14.02
C GLU A 264 18.45 -8.52 -15.38
N ASP A 265 18.48 -9.44 -16.34
CA ASP A 265 18.75 -9.11 -17.75
C ASP A 265 17.39 -8.84 -18.44
N ILE A 266 17.10 -7.58 -18.76
CA ILE A 266 15.85 -7.17 -19.43
C ILE A 266 15.94 -7.42 -20.94
N LYS A 267 17.10 -7.13 -21.52
CA LYS A 267 17.41 -7.36 -22.94
C LYS A 267 18.83 -7.93 -23.06
N GLY A 268 18.98 -9.00 -23.82
CA GLY A 268 20.24 -9.75 -23.90
C GLY A 268 20.44 -10.64 -22.68
N ASN A 269 21.66 -11.14 -22.49
CA ASN A 269 22.00 -12.04 -21.38
C ASN A 269 23.38 -11.73 -20.80
N LEU A 270 23.64 -10.45 -20.51
CA LEU A 270 24.94 -9.97 -20.07
C LEU A 270 25.34 -10.56 -18.71
N LEU A 271 24.46 -10.46 -17.71
CA LEU A 271 24.75 -10.92 -16.35
C LEU A 271 24.82 -12.45 -16.29
N GLU A 272 24.03 -13.14 -17.11
CA GLU A 272 24.18 -14.59 -17.34
C GLU A 272 25.56 -14.92 -17.92
N LYS A 273 25.99 -14.24 -19.00
CA LYS A 273 27.32 -14.45 -19.62
C LYS A 273 28.49 -14.12 -18.69
N MET A 274 28.29 -13.19 -17.77
CA MET A 274 29.24 -12.86 -16.70
C MET A 274 29.26 -13.89 -15.57
N GLY A 275 28.35 -14.87 -15.58
CA GLY A 275 28.25 -15.93 -14.56
C GLY A 275 27.59 -15.49 -13.26
N ILE A 276 26.88 -14.35 -13.27
CA ILE A 276 26.19 -13.80 -12.09
C ILE A 276 24.80 -14.42 -11.95
N LEU A 277 24.08 -14.60 -13.05
CA LEU A 277 22.71 -15.11 -13.06
C LEU A 277 22.62 -16.58 -13.50
N ASP A 278 21.66 -17.29 -12.92
CA ASP A 278 21.16 -18.59 -13.40
C ASP A 278 20.09 -18.34 -14.48
N PRO A 279 20.13 -19.01 -15.65
CA PRO A 279 19.17 -18.81 -16.74
C PRO A 279 17.70 -19.08 -16.37
N ILE A 280 17.45 -19.89 -15.33
CA ILE A 280 16.10 -20.34 -14.95
C ILE A 280 15.56 -19.54 -13.75
N GLY A 281 16.44 -18.94 -12.96
CA GLY A 281 16.08 -18.27 -11.71
C GLY A 281 15.28 -16.97 -11.93
N LYS A 282 14.45 -16.60 -10.95
CA LYS A 282 13.78 -15.28 -10.90
C LYS A 282 14.37 -14.41 -9.78
N PRO A 283 14.53 -13.09 -10.00
CA PRO A 283 14.98 -12.18 -8.95
C PRO A 283 14.10 -12.30 -7.70
N PRO A 284 14.68 -12.19 -6.48
CA PRO A 284 16.10 -12.10 -6.17
C PRO A 284 16.81 -13.47 -6.07
N ALA A 285 16.06 -14.57 -6.18
CA ALA A 285 16.55 -15.95 -6.12
C ALA A 285 17.05 -16.47 -7.49
N ASN A 286 17.80 -15.65 -8.22
CA ASN A 286 18.33 -15.97 -9.56
C ASN A 286 19.85 -15.87 -9.70
N LEU A 287 20.57 -15.69 -8.59
CA LEU A 287 22.03 -15.75 -8.62
C LEU A 287 22.50 -17.18 -8.95
N SER A 288 23.51 -17.29 -9.81
CA SER A 288 24.12 -18.57 -10.18
C SER A 288 24.64 -19.31 -8.95
N ARG A 289 24.58 -20.66 -8.98
CA ARG A 289 25.02 -21.53 -7.88
C ARG A 289 26.51 -21.39 -7.55
N ASN A 290 27.30 -20.95 -8.53
CA ASN A 290 28.75 -20.79 -8.38
C ASN A 290 29.15 -19.41 -7.84
N VAL A 291 28.18 -18.50 -7.69
CA VAL A 291 28.43 -17.18 -7.11
C VAL A 291 28.75 -17.32 -5.63
N ARG A 292 29.89 -16.77 -5.23
CA ARG A 292 30.21 -16.60 -3.82
C ARG A 292 29.52 -15.35 -3.31
N LYS A 293 28.76 -15.51 -2.22
CA LYS A 293 28.06 -14.42 -1.53
C LYS A 293 28.70 -14.23 -0.16
N PHE A 294 29.12 -13.02 0.13
CA PHE A 294 29.55 -12.57 1.45
C PHE A 294 28.62 -11.48 1.93
N GLY A 295 28.42 -11.39 3.25
CA GLY A 295 27.23 -10.72 3.75
C GLY A 295 25.98 -11.51 3.35
N GLY A 296 24.85 -11.24 3.99
CA GLY A 296 23.64 -12.01 3.73
C GLY A 296 22.51 -11.58 4.64
N SER A 297 21.42 -12.35 4.58
CA SER A 297 20.31 -12.14 5.50
C SER A 297 20.65 -12.65 6.89
N LEU A 298 19.92 -12.16 7.91
CA LEU A 298 19.91 -12.72 9.25
C LEU A 298 19.72 -14.25 9.24
N PHE A 299 18.86 -14.77 8.34
CA PHE A 299 18.60 -16.20 8.26
C PHE A 299 19.83 -16.99 7.83
N ASP A 300 20.60 -16.49 6.85
CA ASP A 300 21.85 -17.12 6.42
C ASP A 300 22.84 -17.21 7.60
N GLN A 301 22.90 -16.17 8.42
CA GLN A 301 23.77 -16.12 9.60
C GLN A 301 23.32 -17.12 10.68
N LEU A 302 22.02 -17.20 10.97
CA LEU A 302 21.49 -18.13 11.97
C LEU A 302 21.67 -19.60 11.53
N ILE A 303 21.53 -19.88 10.23
CA ILE A 303 21.79 -21.21 9.66
C ILE A 303 23.28 -21.54 9.74
N ASN A 304 24.15 -20.59 9.41
CA ASN A 304 25.61 -20.78 9.56
C ASN A 304 26.01 -21.00 11.02
N PHE A 305 25.40 -20.27 11.95
CA PHE A 305 25.59 -20.48 13.39
C PHE A 305 25.12 -21.86 13.84
N SER A 306 23.95 -22.31 13.38
CA SER A 306 23.45 -23.68 13.62
C SER A 306 24.41 -24.75 13.09
N LYS A 307 25.00 -24.54 11.91
CA LYS A 307 26.04 -25.43 11.34
C LYS A 307 27.30 -25.41 12.21
N ALA A 308 27.74 -24.25 12.68
CA ALA A 308 28.91 -24.11 13.54
C ALA A 308 28.72 -24.80 14.91
N LEU A 309 27.51 -24.75 15.49
CA LEU A 309 27.16 -25.50 16.70
C LEU A 309 27.29 -27.01 16.49
N LYS A 310 26.88 -27.51 15.32
CA LYS A 310 26.95 -28.93 14.96
C LYS A 310 28.40 -29.39 14.73
N SER A 311 29.24 -28.56 14.11
CA SER A 311 30.65 -28.88 13.87
C SER A 311 31.58 -28.59 15.05
N ASN A 312 31.05 -28.03 16.15
CA ASN A 312 31.83 -27.57 17.31
C ASN A 312 32.96 -26.58 16.92
N ASP A 313 32.69 -25.74 15.92
CA ASP A 313 33.66 -24.78 15.42
C ASP A 313 33.59 -23.48 16.22
N ILE A 314 34.37 -23.42 17.31
CA ILE A 314 34.39 -22.30 18.25
C ILE A 314 34.93 -21.00 17.59
N GLU A 315 35.79 -21.11 16.57
CA GLU A 315 36.28 -19.95 15.82
C GLU A 315 35.20 -19.37 14.90
N SER A 316 34.35 -20.22 14.30
CA SER A 316 33.16 -19.77 13.56
C SER A 316 32.01 -19.33 14.47
N LEU A 317 31.92 -19.84 15.71
CA LEU A 317 31.01 -19.38 16.78
C LEU A 317 31.47 -18.03 17.38
N SER A 318 31.90 -17.11 16.52
CA SER A 318 32.56 -15.87 16.92
C SER A 318 31.60 -14.80 17.43
N THR A 319 32.20 -13.81 18.10
CA THR A 319 31.64 -12.48 18.39
C THR A 319 30.99 -11.80 17.17
N ARG A 320 31.34 -12.22 15.95
CA ARG A 320 30.72 -11.72 14.72
C ARG A 320 29.22 -12.05 14.63
N THR A 321 28.80 -13.27 14.98
CA THR A 321 27.38 -13.65 14.94
C THR A 321 26.57 -12.84 15.94
N LEU A 322 27.13 -12.57 17.11
CA LEU A 322 26.51 -11.70 18.11
C LEU A 322 26.37 -10.26 17.60
N ALA A 323 27.43 -9.70 17.04
CA ALA A 323 27.41 -8.35 16.44
C ALA A 323 26.39 -8.25 15.29
N LEU A 324 26.26 -9.31 14.48
CA LEU A 324 25.29 -9.40 13.39
C LEU A 324 23.84 -9.40 13.88
N ILE A 325 23.55 -10.12 14.95
CA ILE A 325 22.22 -10.12 15.56
C ILE A 325 21.91 -8.79 16.21
N ASP A 326 22.88 -8.18 16.90
CA ASP A 326 22.72 -6.84 17.44
C ASP A 326 22.42 -5.83 16.31
N ASN A 327 23.13 -5.92 15.18
CA ASN A 327 22.85 -5.11 13.99
C ASN A 327 21.46 -5.40 13.40
N SER A 328 21.04 -6.67 13.38
CA SER A 328 19.70 -7.07 12.89
C SER A 328 18.58 -6.53 13.79
N ILE A 329 18.73 -6.64 15.12
CA ILE A 329 17.81 -6.07 16.11
C ILE A 329 17.74 -4.55 15.93
N ASN A 330 18.88 -3.87 15.79
CA ASN A 330 18.92 -2.42 15.56
C ASN A 330 18.23 -2.05 14.23
N ASN A 331 18.38 -2.87 13.19
CA ASN A 331 17.70 -2.64 11.90
C ASN A 331 16.18 -2.83 12.03
N LEU A 332 15.71 -3.85 12.76
CA LEU A 332 14.29 -4.02 13.07
C LEU A 332 13.74 -2.82 13.84
N ILE A 333 14.43 -2.37 14.90
CA ILE A 333 14.03 -1.21 15.71
C ILE A 333 13.97 0.06 14.87
N LYS A 334 14.94 0.26 13.96
CA LYS A 334 14.94 1.38 13.02
C LYS A 334 13.69 1.38 12.15
N TYR A 335 13.38 0.24 11.51
CA TYR A 335 12.17 0.15 10.68
C TYR A 335 10.89 0.19 11.51
N GLN A 336 10.91 -0.31 12.74
CA GLN A 336 9.80 -0.18 13.67
C GLN A 336 9.48 1.29 13.95
N ALA A 337 10.49 2.11 14.23
CA ALA A 337 10.32 3.55 14.42
C ALA A 337 9.78 4.25 13.16
N GLU A 338 10.26 3.84 11.98
CA GLU A 338 9.76 4.37 10.70
C GLU A 338 8.28 4.00 10.46
N ILE A 339 7.90 2.75 10.72
CA ILE A 339 6.52 2.27 10.63
C ILE A 339 5.62 2.98 11.64
N GLY A 340 6.08 3.19 12.88
CA GLY A 340 5.36 3.97 13.89
C GLY A 340 5.10 5.41 13.43
N SER A 341 6.10 6.07 12.82
CA SER A 341 5.92 7.42 12.25
C SER A 341 4.92 7.42 11.09
N ARG A 342 4.95 6.42 10.22
CA ARG A 342 3.98 6.26 9.11
C ARG A 342 2.58 6.00 9.64
N SER A 343 2.43 5.18 10.70
CA SER A 343 1.13 4.86 11.33
C SER A 343 0.53 6.10 11.98
N GLU A 344 1.33 6.88 12.73
CA GLU A 344 0.90 8.15 13.32
C GLU A 344 0.46 9.15 12.24
N LYS A 345 1.22 9.27 11.15
CA LYS A 345 0.84 10.11 10.02
C LYS A 345 -0.51 9.70 9.41
N ALA A 346 -0.76 8.40 9.27
CA ALA A 346 -2.03 7.89 8.77
C ALA A 346 -3.18 8.15 9.76
N LEU A 347 -2.94 7.99 11.07
CA LEU A 347 -3.91 8.30 12.12
C LEU A 347 -4.30 9.79 12.13
N LEU A 348 -3.32 10.69 12.08
CA LEU A 348 -3.56 12.13 12.03
C LEU A 348 -4.38 12.52 10.80
N ALA A 349 -4.05 11.94 9.63
CA ALA A 349 -4.79 12.17 8.40
C ALA A 349 -6.25 11.67 8.53
N SER A 350 -6.46 10.47 9.07
CA SER A 350 -7.80 9.92 9.30
C SER A 350 -8.64 10.83 10.22
N ASN A 351 -8.07 11.25 11.36
CA ASN A 351 -8.75 12.15 12.29
C ASN A 351 -9.07 13.51 11.64
N GLN A 352 -8.16 14.05 10.82
CA GLN A 352 -8.41 15.29 10.09
C GLN A 352 -9.57 15.15 9.10
N TYR A 353 -9.60 14.06 8.33
CA TYR A 353 -10.68 13.81 7.37
C TYR A 353 -12.01 13.50 8.03
N GLU A 354 -12.00 12.87 9.21
CA GLU A 354 -13.22 12.69 9.99
C GLU A 354 -13.83 14.03 10.40
N ASN A 355 -13.01 14.94 10.96
CA ASN A 355 -13.47 16.27 11.32
C ASN A 355 -13.97 17.06 10.11
N LEU A 356 -13.27 16.97 8.97
CA LEU A 356 -13.69 17.67 7.75
C LEU A 356 -14.98 17.08 7.15
N SER A 357 -15.15 15.76 7.24
CA SER A 357 -16.38 15.07 6.84
C SER A 357 -17.58 15.60 7.64
N LEU A 358 -17.44 15.71 8.96
CA LEU A 358 -18.48 16.26 9.84
C LEU A 358 -18.84 17.70 9.47
N ILE A 359 -17.84 18.57 9.23
CA ILE A 359 -18.06 19.97 8.83
C ILE A 359 -18.79 20.04 7.48
N LEU A 360 -18.39 19.24 6.50
CA LEU A 360 -19.03 19.25 5.18
C LEU A 360 -20.44 18.63 5.19
N GLN A 361 -20.69 17.65 6.06
CA GLN A 361 -22.03 17.11 6.30
C GLN A 361 -22.93 18.18 6.90
N ASP A 362 -22.46 18.93 7.89
CA ASP A 362 -23.19 20.06 8.48
C ASP A 362 -23.49 21.15 7.43
N GLN A 363 -22.50 21.54 6.62
CA GLN A 363 -22.70 22.48 5.52
C GLN A 363 -23.70 21.97 4.47
N LEU A 364 -23.67 20.68 4.17
CA LEU A 364 -24.61 20.05 3.24
C LEU A 364 -26.03 20.05 3.83
N SER A 365 -26.17 19.74 5.11
CA SER A 365 -27.45 19.79 5.83
C SER A 365 -28.01 21.20 5.81
N ASN A 366 -27.23 22.18 6.25
CA ASN A 366 -27.62 23.60 6.26
C ASN A 366 -27.99 24.14 4.87
N ASN A 367 -27.37 23.63 3.80
CA ASN A 367 -27.72 24.00 2.43
C ASN A 367 -29.02 23.31 1.96
N LEU A 368 -29.28 22.07 2.40
CA LEU A 368 -30.44 21.29 1.96
C LEU A 368 -31.69 21.50 2.83
N GLU A 369 -31.55 21.82 4.11
CA GLU A 369 -32.65 21.86 5.06
C GLU A 369 -33.77 22.81 4.63
N THR A 370 -35.01 22.35 4.80
CA THR A 370 -36.19 23.20 4.65
C THR A 370 -36.59 23.80 5.99
N ASP A 371 -36.97 25.07 5.98
CA ASP A 371 -37.70 25.65 7.13
C ASP A 371 -39.10 25.03 7.13
N VAL A 372 -39.26 23.96 7.92
CA VAL A 372 -40.52 23.20 8.01
C VAL A 372 -41.68 24.12 8.41
N THR A 373 -41.44 25.13 9.25
CA THR A 373 -42.47 26.08 9.70
C THR A 373 -42.97 26.93 8.54
N LYS A 374 -42.05 27.49 7.76
CA LYS A 374 -42.40 28.24 6.55
C LYS A 374 -43.06 27.34 5.52
N THR A 375 -42.53 26.13 5.31
CA THR A 375 -43.03 25.17 4.31
C THR A 375 -44.45 24.71 4.63
N ILE A 376 -44.77 24.48 5.90
CA ILE A 376 -46.14 24.16 6.34
C ILE A 376 -47.07 25.35 6.12
N THR A 377 -46.59 26.57 6.39
CA THR A 377 -47.37 27.80 6.17
C THR A 377 -47.68 27.98 4.68
N ASP A 378 -46.68 27.80 3.82
CA ASP A 378 -46.83 27.86 2.35
C ASP A 378 -47.76 26.75 1.84
N LEU A 379 -47.61 25.51 2.34
CA LEU A 379 -48.50 24.39 2.03
C LEU A 379 -49.96 24.74 2.33
N LYS A 380 -50.24 25.24 3.53
CA LYS A 380 -51.61 25.62 3.94
C LYS A 380 -52.14 26.78 3.10
N ALA A 381 -51.30 27.75 2.74
CA ALA A 381 -51.68 28.81 1.83
C ALA A 381 -52.04 28.27 0.43
N TYR A 382 -51.26 27.33 -0.11
CA TYR A 382 -51.53 26.71 -1.41
C TYR A 382 -52.79 25.84 -1.39
N GLU A 383 -53.03 25.07 -0.32
CA GLU A 383 -54.29 24.33 -0.12
C GLU A 383 -55.51 25.26 -0.13
N LEU A 384 -55.44 26.38 0.60
CA LEU A 384 -56.51 27.38 0.64
C LEU A 384 -56.72 28.04 -0.73
N MET A 385 -55.64 28.41 -1.43
CA MET A 385 -55.72 28.96 -2.78
C MET A 385 -56.31 27.96 -3.78
N HIS A 386 -55.96 26.67 -3.68
CA HIS A 386 -56.51 25.62 -4.52
C HIS A 386 -58.01 25.43 -4.29
N GLN A 387 -58.45 25.42 -3.02
CA GLN A 387 -59.88 25.40 -2.67
C GLN A 387 -60.63 26.62 -3.19
N ALA A 388 -60.05 27.83 -3.09
CA ALA A 388 -60.64 29.05 -3.64
C ALA A 388 -60.74 28.99 -5.17
N ALA A 389 -59.70 28.49 -5.86
CA ALA A 389 -59.70 28.31 -7.31
C ALA A 389 -60.79 27.31 -7.76
N LEU A 390 -61.00 26.22 -7.02
CA LEU A 390 -62.09 25.27 -7.25
C LEU A 390 -63.47 25.94 -7.14
N GLN A 391 -63.69 26.76 -6.11
CA GLN A 391 -64.96 27.48 -5.92
C GLN A 391 -65.22 28.56 -6.98
N ILE A 392 -64.16 29.24 -7.45
CA ILE A 392 -64.26 30.23 -8.53
C ILE A 392 -64.51 29.50 -9.85
N GLY A 393 -63.81 28.38 -10.10
CA GLY A 393 -64.02 27.51 -11.24
C GLY A 393 -65.46 27.03 -11.33
N SER A 394 -66.03 26.50 -10.23
CA SER A 394 -67.43 26.03 -10.21
C SER A 394 -68.42 27.15 -10.59
N LYS A 395 -68.25 28.36 -10.04
CA LYS A 395 -69.09 29.53 -10.36
C LYS A 395 -68.98 29.97 -11.83
N ILE A 396 -67.84 29.78 -12.47
CA ILE A 396 -67.61 30.14 -13.88
C ILE A 396 -68.19 29.07 -14.82
N TYR A 397 -68.10 27.79 -14.45
CA TYR A 397 -68.78 26.71 -15.15
C TYR A 397 -70.31 26.85 -15.08
N ASP A 398 -70.86 27.37 -13.97
CA ASP A 398 -72.29 27.67 -13.81
C ASP A 398 -72.79 28.83 -14.71
N LEU A 399 -71.90 29.72 -15.15
CA LEU A 399 -72.19 30.86 -16.05
C LEU A 399 -72.10 30.49 -17.54
N THR A 400 -72.04 29.19 -17.89
CA THR A 400 -72.06 28.77 -19.28
C THR A 400 -73.41 29.10 -19.93
N LEU A 401 -73.37 29.54 -21.20
CA LEU A 401 -74.50 30.05 -21.98
C LEU A 401 -75.76 29.16 -21.98
N LEU A 402 -75.68 27.90 -21.55
CA LEU A 402 -76.83 27.00 -21.42
C LEU A 402 -77.88 27.50 -20.40
N ASN A 403 -77.49 28.30 -19.41
CA ASN A 403 -78.44 28.90 -18.46
C ASN A 403 -79.03 30.25 -18.93
N PHE A 404 -78.45 30.88 -19.95
CA PHE A 404 -78.94 32.15 -20.50
C PHE A 404 -79.80 31.97 -21.76
N ILE A 405 -79.88 30.74 -22.28
CA ILE A 405 -80.84 30.31 -23.28
C ILE A 405 -81.92 29.50 -22.55
N ARG A 406 -82.89 30.21 -21.96
CA ARG A 406 -84.19 29.63 -21.59
C ARG A 406 -85.22 30.02 -22.63
#